data_AF-A0A961CG56-F1
#
_entry.id   AF-A0A961CG56-F1
#
_cell.length_a   1.000
_cell.length_b   1.000
_cell.length_c   1.000
_cell.angle_alpha   90.00
_cell.angle_beta   90.00
_cell.angle_gamma   90.00
#
_symmetry.space_group_name_H-M   'P 1'
#
loop_
_entity.id
_entity.type
_entity.pdbx_description
1 polymer ?
#
loop_
_entity_poly.entity_id
_entity_poly.type
_entity_poly.pdbx_seq_one_letter_code
_entity_poly.pdbx_strand_id
1 'polypeptide(L)'
;MAAERPDRNLALELVRVTEAAALAASRWMGRGDKEGADGAAVDAMRAVLSTVSMDGVVIIGEGEKDEAPMLYNGEEIGDGTP
;
A
#
# COMPACT_ATOMS: atom_id res chain seq x y z
N MET A 1 18.79 18.79 16.05
CA MET A 1 18.16 17.88 15.07
C MET A 1 18.47 16.47 15.54
N ALA A 2 17.50 15.78 16.14
CA ALA A 2 17.69 14.38 16.49
C ALA A 2 17.82 13.62 15.16
N ALA A 3 18.88 12.81 15.03
CA ALA A 3 18.99 11.91 13.89
C ALA A 3 17.82 10.94 13.96
N GLU A 4 16.88 11.10 13.03
CA GLU A 4 15.76 10.20 12.81
C GLU A 4 16.35 8.83 12.49
N ARG A 5 16.30 7.92 13.47
CA ARG A 5 16.65 6.53 13.22
C ARG A 5 15.48 6.00 12.40
N PRO A 6 15.69 5.55 11.14
CA PRO A 6 14.64 4.82 10.45
C PRO A 6 14.20 3.70 11.39
N ASP A 7 12.92 3.69 11.75
CA ASP A 7 12.42 2.72 12.70
C ASP A 7 12.68 1.35 12.08
N ARG A 8 13.48 0.52 12.75
CA ARG A 8 14.13 -0.65 12.14
C ARG A 8 13.10 -1.67 11.60
N ASN A 9 11.83 -1.48 11.97
CA ASN A 9 10.68 -2.27 11.55
C ASN A 9 10.00 -1.76 10.26
N LEU A 10 9.99 -0.45 9.98
CA LEU A 10 9.19 0.10 8.86
C LEU A 10 9.60 -0.52 7.51
N ALA A 11 10.90 -0.61 7.24
CA ALA A 11 11.39 -1.21 6.00
C ALA A 11 10.95 -2.67 5.82
N LEU A 12 10.87 -3.45 6.90
CA LEU A 12 10.42 -4.85 6.85
C LEU A 12 8.90 -4.96 6.71
N GLU A 13 8.15 -4.06 7.34
CA GLU A 13 6.70 -3.98 7.15
C GLU A 13 6.34 -3.61 5.71
N LEU A 14 7.09 -2.69 5.08
CA LEU A 14 6.89 -2.33 3.67
C LEU A 14 7.22 -3.48 2.70
N VAL A 15 8.19 -4.34 3.03
CA VAL A 15 8.42 -5.58 2.26
C VAL A 15 7.17 -6.44 2.26
N ARG A 16 6.52 -6.64 3.42
CA ARG A 16 5.29 -7.42 3.53
C ARG A 16 4.13 -6.83 2.71
N VAL A 17 4.03 -5.50 2.65
CA VAL A 17 3.05 -4.82 1.79
C VAL A 17 3.24 -5.25 0.33
N THR A 18 4.47 -5.18 -0.18
CA THR A 18 4.78 -5.56 -1.56
C THR A 18 4.61 -7.06 -1.84
N GLU A 19 4.94 -7.91 -0.86
CA GLU A 19 4.71 -9.37 -0.95
C GLU A 19 3.22 -9.70 -1.03
N ALA A 20 2.40 -9.08 -0.18
CA ALA A 20 0.95 -9.27 -0.19
C ALA A 20 0.33 -8.86 -1.53
N ALA A 21 0.74 -7.70 -2.06
CA ALA A 21 0.32 -7.20 -3.37
C ALA A 21 0.66 -8.19 -4.49
N ALA A 22 1.93 -8.61 -4.55
CA ALA A 22 2.43 -9.50 -5.58
C ALA A 22 1.73 -10.87 -5.53
N LEU A 23 1.54 -11.43 -4.32
CA LEU A 23 0.83 -12.70 -4.15
C LEU A 23 -0.64 -12.59 -4.54
N ALA A 24 -1.32 -11.49 -4.23
CA ALA A 24 -2.71 -11.27 -4.62
C ALA A 24 -2.86 -11.15 -6.15
N ALA A 25 -2.05 -10.30 -6.80
CA ALA A 25 -2.04 -10.13 -8.25
C ALA A 25 -1.64 -11.41 -9.00
N SER A 26 -0.70 -12.20 -8.45
CA SER A 26 -0.21 -13.42 -9.11
C SER A 26 -1.31 -14.43 -9.44
N ARG A 27 -2.40 -14.44 -8.66
CA ARG A 27 -3.57 -15.32 -8.89
C ARG A 27 -4.30 -15.00 -10.19
N TRP A 28 -4.13 -13.79 -10.71
CA TRP A 28 -4.74 -13.28 -11.95
C TRP A 28 -3.83 -13.39 -13.17
N MET A 29 -2.58 -13.81 -12.98
CA MET A 29 -1.61 -13.98 -14.06
C MET A 29 -2.16 -14.92 -15.15
N GLY A 30 -2.11 -14.46 -16.41
CA GLY A 30 -2.56 -15.24 -17.57
C GLY A 30 -4.08 -15.25 -17.80
N ARG A 31 -4.87 -14.54 -16.99
CA ARG A 31 -6.34 -14.46 -17.16
C ARG A 31 -6.81 -13.41 -18.17
N GLY A 32 -5.92 -12.51 -18.59
CA GLY A 32 -6.28 -11.38 -19.45
C GLY A 32 -7.15 -10.31 -18.76
N ASP A 33 -7.32 -10.41 -17.44
CA ASP A 33 -8.11 -9.50 -16.62
C ASP A 33 -7.16 -8.55 -15.87
N LYS A 34 -6.94 -7.37 -16.45
CA LYS A 34 -6.06 -6.34 -15.89
C LYS A 34 -6.68 -5.73 -14.63
N GLU A 35 -7.95 -5.35 -14.69
CA GLU A 35 -8.64 -4.63 -13.61
C GLU A 35 -8.77 -5.52 -12.36
N GLY A 36 -9.08 -6.80 -12.54
CA GLY A 36 -9.11 -7.76 -11.42
C GLY A 36 -7.74 -7.99 -10.78
N ALA A 37 -6.67 -8.01 -11.57
CA ALA A 37 -5.31 -8.15 -11.06
C ALA A 37 -4.87 -6.92 -10.25
N ASP A 38 -5.18 -5.73 -10.77
CA ASP A 38 -4.84 -4.44 -10.20
C ASP A 38 -5.61 -4.21 -8.88
N GLY A 39 -6.92 -4.38 -8.90
CA GLY A 39 -7.76 -4.28 -7.70
C GLY A 39 -7.32 -5.25 -6.61
N ALA A 40 -6.97 -6.50 -6.96
CA ALA A 40 -6.48 -7.46 -5.98
C ALA A 40 -5.15 -7.05 -5.33
N ALA A 41 -4.24 -6.39 -6.06
CA ALA A 41 -3.01 -5.86 -5.51
C ALA A 41 -3.29 -4.68 -4.57
N VAL A 42 -4.10 -3.71 -5.02
CA VAL A 42 -4.46 -2.50 -4.27
C VAL A 42 -5.14 -2.86 -2.95
N ASP A 43 -6.12 -3.78 -2.98
CA ASP A 43 -6.83 -4.27 -1.80
C ASP A 43 -5.85 -4.87 -0.76
N ALA A 44 -4.95 -5.73 -1.23
CA ALA A 44 -3.96 -6.38 -0.38
C ALA A 44 -2.96 -5.37 0.20
N MET A 45 -2.47 -4.44 -0.61
CA MET A 45 -1.59 -3.36 -0.15
C MET A 45 -2.27 -2.52 0.91
N ARG A 46 -3.49 -2.06 0.65
CA ARG A 46 -4.23 -1.17 1.56
C ARG A 46 -4.48 -1.83 2.91
N ALA A 47 -4.83 -3.11 2.90
CA ALA A 47 -5.04 -3.89 4.12
C ALA A 47 -3.75 -3.97 4.96
N VAL A 48 -2.60 -4.28 4.37
CA VAL A 48 -1.34 -4.37 5.11
C VAL A 48 -0.84 -2.99 5.54
N LEU A 49 -0.94 -1.98 4.67
CA LEU A 49 -0.56 -0.59 4.99
C LEU A 49 -1.33 -0.06 6.21
N SER A 50 -2.58 -0.47 6.42
CA SER A 50 -3.37 -0.07 7.58
C SER A 50 -2.85 -0.59 8.93
N THR A 51 -1.97 -1.60 8.92
CA THR A 51 -1.38 -2.18 10.13
C THR A 51 0.05 -1.72 10.39
N VAL A 52 0.61 -0.91 9.48
CA VAL A 52 1.97 -0.40 9.62
C VAL A 52 1.96 0.76 10.62
N SER A 53 2.85 0.70 11.61
CA SER A 53 3.08 1.80 12.54
C SER A 53 3.72 2.99 11.82
N MET A 54 2.87 3.87 11.29
CA MET A 54 3.22 5.10 10.59
C MET A 54 2.01 6.03 10.48
N ASP A 55 2.31 7.32 10.27
CA ASP A 55 1.37 8.36 9.84
C ASP A 55 1.77 8.81 8.43
N GLY A 56 1.33 8.05 7.43
CA GLY A 56 1.74 8.19 6.04
C GLY A 56 0.67 8.87 5.17
N VAL A 57 1.12 9.62 4.17
CA VAL A 57 0.24 10.19 3.14
C VAL A 57 0.66 9.68 1.76
N VAL A 58 -0.32 9.20 0.99
CA VAL A 58 -0.11 8.79 -0.40
C VAL A 58 0.13 10.04 -1.25
N ILE A 59 1.37 10.23 -1.69
CA ILE A 59 1.72 11.32 -2.63
C ILE A 59 1.55 10.88 -4.08
N ILE A 60 1.75 9.58 -4.35
CA ILE A 60 1.56 8.95 -5.65
C ILE A 60 0.83 7.64 -5.41
N GLY A 61 -0.34 7.50 -6.03
CA GLY A 61 -1.17 6.31 -5.92
C GLY A 61 -1.87 5.95 -7.23
N GLU A 62 -3.02 5.28 -7.12
CA GLU A 62 -3.82 4.78 -8.26
C GLU A 62 -4.44 5.91 -9.09
N GLY A 63 -4.61 7.10 -8.49
CA GLY A 63 -5.15 8.27 -9.15
C GLY A 63 -5.65 9.32 -8.18
N GLU A 64 -6.47 10.23 -8.68
CA GLU A 64 -7.19 11.20 -7.86
C GLU A 64 -8.34 10.52 -7.10
N LYS A 65 -8.75 11.10 -5.96
CA LYS A 65 -9.78 10.53 -5.07
C LYS A 65 -11.12 10.21 -5.77
N ASP A 66 -11.46 10.98 -6.79
CA ASP A 66 -12.70 10.80 -7.55
C ASP A 66 -12.63 9.63 -8.55
N GLU A 67 -11.41 9.17 -8.88
CA GLU A 67 -11.13 8.13 -9.87
C GLU A 67 -10.67 6.81 -9.23
N ALA A 68 -10.09 6.88 -8.01
CA ALA A 68 -9.56 5.74 -7.28
C ALA A 68 -10.18 5.61 -5.88
N PRO A 69 -10.82 4.47 -5.54
CA PRO A 69 -11.46 4.28 -4.23
C PRO A 69 -10.45 4.06 -3.09
N MET A 70 -9.24 3.61 -3.40
CA MET A 70 -8.16 3.29 -2.46
C MET A 70 -6.81 3.65 -3.07
N LEU A 71 -5.83 3.91 -2.20
CA LEU A 71 -4.50 4.42 -2.50
C LEU A 71 -4.57 5.63 -3.44
N TYR A 72 -5.47 6.58 -3.18
CA TYR A 72 -5.57 7.81 -3.96
C TYR A 72 -4.62 8.89 -3.45
N ASN A 73 -4.30 9.88 -4.28
CA ASN A 73 -3.46 11.00 -3.90
C ASN A 73 -4.07 11.77 -2.71
N GLY A 74 -3.33 11.86 -1.61
CA GLY A 74 -3.75 12.48 -0.36
C GLY A 74 -4.43 11.53 0.64
N GLU A 75 -4.49 10.23 0.36
CA GLU A 75 -5.00 9.26 1.34
C GLU A 75 -4.05 9.09 2.53
N GLU A 76 -4.61 9.10 3.74
CA GLU A 76 -3.91 8.76 5.00
C GLU A 76 -3.82 7.23 5.18
N ILE A 77 -2.61 6.75 5.45
CA ILE A 77 -2.27 5.33 5.58
C ILE A 77 -1.37 5.06 6.79
N GLY A 78 -1.36 3.82 7.26
CA GLY A 78 -0.79 3.46 8.55
C GLY A 78 -1.84 3.41 9.67
N ASP A 79 -1.39 3.16 10.88
CA ASP A 79 -2.20 3.15 12.11
C ASP A 79 -2.26 4.52 12.81
N GLY A 80 -1.56 5.53 12.27
CA GLY A 80 -1.49 6.89 12.81
C GLY A 80 -0.41 7.10 13.87
N THR A 81 0.51 6.16 14.08
CA THR A 81 1.66 6.39 14.97
C THR A 81 2.71 7.30 14.30
N PRO A 82 3.21 8.36 14.98
CA PRO A 82 4.26 9.25 14.46
C PRO A 82 5.63 8.60 14.27
#